data_AF-A0A927RMH6-F1
#
_entry.id   AF-A0A927RMH6-F1
#
_cell.length_a   1.000
_cell.length_b   1.000
_cell.length_c   1.000
_cell.angle_alpha   90.00
_cell.angle_beta   90.00
_cell.angle_gamma   90.00
#
_symmetry.space_group_name_H-M   'P 1'
#
loop_
_entity.id
_entity.type
_entity.pdbx_description
1 polymer ?
#
loop_
_entity_poly.entity_id
_entity_poly.type
_entity_poly.pdbx_seq_one_letter_code
_entity_poly.pdbx_strand_id
1 'polypeptide(L)'
;MELHKKPEMFSDAILAASEYLNIAPALIEKDYYVTLILKRLNEEIPGLLFKGGTSLSKCYKLIDRFSEDIDLTLDSTHFTQGQKRNANKSIIRVCEELGFQIENKAEVEKHSHGNYNCYNIEYPIHFSSVDVKPYLKVEMVFIQKAYPDDIQTANSFIETWLMETGNINAVQEFGLEPFPIKVQSLERTFVDKVFALCDYALQNETVRQSRHIYDIAKLLTRIEFDSSLLPLIESVRADRKSNKTCLSAQDGVNIPDLLQKIMDKEIFRKDYEDSTSKLLTRPCSYDEAINALHKIVDSCLFELDYPGVYVPPDELLEYFKKKHREHIMKGRGPESLTSLGDIEVFEKTKAACAKRASFERLYYGEQIFNDEEKNAFQLMQYLACFCEDDKEKLLRVFKSSGQYCKNKPIEYYEKLASDALEKISEIKKTIPTKEIIHTFNRNNNSNHNSK
;
A
#
# COMPACT_ATOMS: atom_id res chain seq x y z
N MET A 1 36.03 -9.41 7.21
CA MET A 1 35.88 -10.52 8.18
C MET A 1 34.48 -10.40 8.78
N GLU A 2 33.67 -11.45 8.90
CA GLU A 2 32.26 -11.25 9.30
C GLU A 2 32.11 -10.88 10.79
N LEU A 3 31.29 -9.87 11.10
CA LEU A 3 31.13 -9.31 12.45
C LEU A 3 30.74 -10.36 13.51
N HIS A 4 29.80 -11.26 13.19
CA HIS A 4 29.33 -12.29 14.13
C HIS A 4 30.42 -13.30 14.56
N LYS A 5 31.56 -13.33 13.88
CA LYS A 5 32.72 -14.16 14.28
C LYS A 5 33.55 -13.52 15.39
N LYS A 6 33.22 -12.29 15.82
CA LYS A 6 33.78 -11.60 16.99
C LYS A 6 32.67 -11.35 18.03
N PRO A 7 32.35 -12.33 18.90
CA PRO A 7 31.13 -12.30 19.73
C PRO A 7 30.96 -11.07 20.61
N GLU A 8 32.03 -10.62 21.29
CA GLU A 8 32.00 -9.43 22.14
C GLU A 8 31.69 -8.18 21.32
N MET A 9 32.44 -7.94 20.23
CA MET A 9 32.21 -6.80 19.33
C MET A 9 30.82 -6.84 18.68
N PHE A 10 30.32 -8.04 18.35
CA PHE A 10 28.98 -8.19 17.77
C PHE A 10 27.90 -7.81 18.78
N SER A 11 28.00 -8.27 20.02
CA SER A 11 27.10 -7.90 21.11
C SER A 11 27.11 -6.40 21.37
N ASP A 12 28.30 -5.78 21.43
CA ASP A 12 28.44 -4.33 21.63
C ASP A 12 27.82 -3.53 20.47
N ALA A 13 28.04 -3.96 19.23
CA ALA A 13 27.43 -3.33 18.06
C ALA A 13 25.90 -3.45 18.06
N ILE A 14 25.36 -4.61 18.48
CA ILE A 14 23.91 -4.80 18.62
C ILE A 14 23.34 -3.85 19.67
N LEU A 15 23.95 -3.76 20.85
CA LEU A 15 23.48 -2.90 21.93
C LEU A 15 23.56 -1.42 21.55
N ALA A 16 24.66 -0.99 20.93
CA ALA A 16 24.83 0.38 20.49
C ALA A 16 23.84 0.77 19.37
N ALA A 17 23.64 -0.09 18.38
CA ALA A 17 22.64 0.12 17.33
C ALA A 17 21.20 0.10 17.89
N SER A 18 20.94 -0.78 18.87
CA SER A 18 19.65 -0.88 19.56
C SER A 18 19.30 0.43 20.28
N GLU A 19 20.24 0.98 21.05
CA GLU A 19 20.08 2.24 21.76
C GLU A 19 19.88 3.41 20.78
N TYR A 20 20.73 3.50 19.75
CA TYR A 20 20.68 4.60 18.79
C TYR A 20 19.41 4.61 17.93
N LEU A 21 18.98 3.44 17.43
CA LEU A 21 17.80 3.31 16.56
C LEU A 21 16.48 3.14 17.36
N ASN A 22 16.56 2.97 18.68
CA ASN A 22 15.43 2.63 19.55
C ASN A 22 14.67 1.38 19.07
N ILE A 23 15.43 0.32 18.77
CA ILE A 23 14.92 -0.99 18.31
C ILE A 23 15.45 -2.06 19.26
N ALA A 24 14.62 -3.03 19.65
CA ALA A 24 15.04 -4.07 20.59
C ALA A 24 16.26 -4.89 20.09
N PRO A 25 17.22 -5.25 20.96
CA PRO A 25 18.45 -5.96 20.57
C PRO A 25 18.20 -7.25 19.77
N ALA A 26 17.19 -8.04 20.15
CA ALA A 26 16.79 -9.25 19.45
C ALA A 26 16.40 -9.01 17.98
N LEU A 27 15.82 -7.85 17.68
CA LEU A 27 15.44 -7.47 16.32
C LEU A 27 16.65 -7.01 15.51
N ILE A 28 17.59 -6.29 16.13
CA ILE A 28 18.86 -5.90 15.51
C ILE A 28 19.69 -7.14 15.15
N GLU A 29 19.84 -8.08 16.09
CA GLU A 29 20.54 -9.35 15.86
C GLU A 29 19.91 -10.13 14.71
N LYS A 30 18.58 -10.28 14.74
CA LYS A 30 17.87 -11.01 13.69
C LYS A 30 17.98 -10.34 12.32
N ASP A 31 17.86 -9.01 12.26
CA ASP A 31 18.02 -8.24 11.03
C ASP A 31 19.41 -8.42 10.42
N TYR A 32 20.45 -8.49 11.24
CA TYR A 32 21.81 -8.80 10.79
C TYR A 32 21.86 -10.16 10.09
N TYR A 33 21.36 -11.21 10.72
CA TYR A 33 21.41 -12.57 10.15
C TYR A 33 20.51 -12.72 8.91
N VAL A 34 19.34 -12.08 8.89
CA VAL A 34 18.49 -11.97 7.68
C VAL A 34 19.26 -11.31 6.55
N THR A 35 19.98 -10.22 6.82
CA THR A 35 20.74 -9.49 5.79
C THR A 35 21.93 -10.30 5.28
N LEU A 36 22.64 -10.97 6.18
CA LEU A 36 23.78 -11.82 5.85
C LEU A 36 23.37 -12.96 4.91
N ILE A 37 22.35 -13.74 5.28
CA ILE A 37 21.92 -14.85 4.44
C ILE A 37 21.35 -14.36 3.11
N LEU A 38 20.58 -13.26 3.10
CA LEU A 38 20.03 -12.69 1.87
C LEU A 38 21.14 -12.24 0.90
N LYS A 39 22.22 -11.62 1.41
CA LYS A 39 23.39 -11.24 0.60
C LYS A 39 24.02 -12.45 -0.06
N ARG A 40 24.32 -13.49 0.73
CA ARG A 40 24.93 -14.74 0.25
C ARG A 40 24.05 -15.47 -0.76
N LEU A 41 22.74 -15.54 -0.52
CA LEU A 41 21.80 -16.15 -1.46
C LEU A 41 21.72 -15.38 -2.78
N ASN A 42 21.74 -14.04 -2.74
CA ASN A 42 21.71 -13.20 -3.92
C ASN A 42 22.99 -13.34 -4.78
N GLU A 43 24.14 -13.57 -4.15
CA GLU A 43 25.40 -13.86 -4.83
C GLU A 43 25.39 -15.24 -5.52
N GLU A 44 24.76 -16.24 -4.89
CA GLU A 44 24.83 -17.64 -5.31
C GLU A 44 23.67 -18.10 -6.23
N ILE A 45 22.54 -17.39 -6.23
CA ILE A 45 21.33 -17.79 -6.95
C ILE A 45 21.04 -16.81 -8.10
N PRO A 46 21.35 -17.19 -9.36
CA PRO A 46 21.02 -16.37 -10.52
C PRO A 46 19.51 -16.13 -10.64
N GLY A 47 19.15 -14.86 -10.84
CA GLY A 47 17.76 -14.44 -10.97
C GLY A 47 16.96 -14.48 -9.67
N LEU A 48 17.63 -14.53 -8.50
CA LEU A 48 16.95 -14.40 -7.21
C LEU A 48 16.15 -13.10 -7.15
N LEU A 49 14.89 -13.21 -6.73
CA LEU A 49 13.99 -12.08 -6.58
C LEU A 49 13.38 -12.09 -5.19
N PHE A 50 13.51 -10.98 -4.48
CA PHE A 50 13.03 -10.80 -3.12
C PHE A 50 11.63 -10.16 -3.08
N LYS A 51 10.76 -10.63 -2.19
CA LYS A 51 9.38 -10.18 -2.11
C LYS A 51 8.85 -10.16 -0.67
N GLY A 52 7.55 -9.90 -0.54
CA GLY A 52 6.84 -10.02 0.72
C GLY A 52 7.02 -8.83 1.66
N GLY A 53 6.77 -9.05 2.96
CA GLY A 53 6.84 -7.97 3.95
C GLY A 53 8.27 -7.46 4.17
N THR A 54 9.24 -8.37 4.16
CA THR A 54 10.63 -8.03 4.50
C THR A 54 11.30 -7.25 3.38
N SER A 55 10.88 -7.39 2.12
CA SER A 55 11.35 -6.51 1.06
C SER A 55 10.80 -5.08 1.20
N LEU A 56 9.55 -4.92 1.64
CA LEU A 56 8.97 -3.61 1.94
C LEU A 56 9.70 -2.89 3.07
N SER A 57 10.08 -3.61 4.13
CA SER A 57 10.82 -3.01 5.26
C SER A 57 12.29 -2.78 4.92
N LYS A 58 12.96 -3.75 4.29
CA LYS A 58 14.42 -3.72 4.11
C LYS A 58 14.87 -2.90 2.91
N CYS A 59 14.19 -3.03 1.77
CA CYS A 59 14.60 -2.41 0.51
C CYS A 59 13.87 -1.08 0.28
N TYR A 60 12.55 -1.07 0.44
CA TYR A 60 11.74 0.14 0.20
C TYR A 60 11.64 1.06 1.42
N LYS A 61 12.02 0.58 2.62
CA LYS A 61 11.86 1.30 3.90
C LYS A 61 10.44 1.85 4.08
N LEU A 62 9.44 1.09 3.62
CA LEU A 62 8.06 1.55 3.48
C LEU A 62 7.17 1.22 4.68
N ILE A 63 7.48 0.12 5.37
CA ILE A 63 6.67 -0.36 6.49
C ILE A 63 7.43 -0.23 7.82
N ASP A 64 6.74 0.33 8.82
CA ASP A 64 7.25 0.50 10.19
C ASP A 64 6.78 -0.66 11.09
N ARG A 65 6.91 -1.90 10.61
CA ARG A 65 6.61 -3.08 11.40
C ARG A 65 7.69 -4.13 11.19
N PHE A 66 7.94 -4.92 12.21
CA PHE A 66 8.92 -6.00 12.06
C PHE A 66 8.41 -7.07 11.09
N SER A 67 9.29 -7.51 10.21
CA SER A 67 9.06 -8.60 9.26
C SER A 67 10.30 -9.47 9.23
N GLU A 68 10.14 -10.71 9.70
CA GLU A 68 11.24 -11.64 9.96
C GLU A 68 11.40 -12.73 8.88
N ASP A 69 10.39 -12.89 8.03
CA ASP A 69 10.33 -13.96 7.03
C ASP A 69 10.98 -13.49 5.71
N ILE A 70 11.84 -14.31 5.12
CA ILE A 70 12.52 -14.01 3.85
C ILE A 70 11.75 -14.71 2.72
N ASP A 71 10.90 -13.97 2.01
CA ASP A 71 10.12 -14.49 0.89
C ASP A 71 10.87 -14.31 -0.43
N LEU A 72 11.22 -15.41 -1.10
CA LEU A 72 12.04 -15.41 -2.30
C LEU A 72 11.33 -16.13 -3.47
N THR A 73 11.73 -15.77 -4.67
CA THR A 73 11.37 -16.45 -5.92
C THR A 73 12.47 -16.26 -6.96
N LEU A 74 12.23 -16.69 -8.19
CA LEU A 74 13.11 -16.48 -9.33
C LEU A 74 12.42 -15.59 -10.34
N ASP A 75 13.22 -14.79 -11.03
CA ASP A 75 12.75 -13.99 -12.15
C ASP A 75 12.22 -14.88 -13.30
N SER A 76 11.52 -14.26 -14.24
CA SER A 76 10.85 -14.96 -15.33
C SER A 76 11.81 -15.74 -16.24
N THR A 77 13.06 -15.28 -16.36
CA THR A 77 14.12 -15.93 -17.16
C THR A 77 14.78 -17.12 -16.44
N HIS A 78 14.63 -17.18 -15.10
CA HIS A 78 15.20 -18.22 -14.25
C HIS A 78 14.17 -19.21 -13.71
N PHE A 79 12.97 -19.28 -14.30
CA PHE A 79 11.84 -20.05 -13.77
C PHE A 79 11.76 -21.51 -14.26
N THR A 80 12.83 -22.07 -14.83
CA THR A 80 12.84 -23.48 -15.28
C THR A 80 12.96 -24.46 -14.11
N GLN A 81 12.49 -25.70 -14.29
CA GLN A 81 12.61 -26.74 -13.23
C GLN A 81 14.07 -27.01 -12.81
N GLY A 82 15.02 -26.92 -13.74
CA GLY A 82 16.44 -27.05 -13.43
C GLY A 82 16.96 -25.93 -12.52
N GLN A 83 16.57 -24.68 -12.81
CA GLN A 83 16.95 -23.51 -12.01
C GLN A 83 16.29 -23.52 -10.63
N LYS A 84 15.01 -23.88 -10.53
CA LYS A 84 14.31 -24.06 -9.24
C LYS A 84 15.04 -25.04 -8.33
N ARG A 85 15.42 -26.21 -8.87
CA ARG A 85 16.20 -27.22 -8.13
C ARG A 85 17.58 -26.70 -7.73
N ASN A 86 18.25 -25.95 -8.60
CA ASN A 86 19.57 -25.39 -8.31
C ASN A 86 19.50 -24.30 -7.22
N ALA A 87 18.45 -23.47 -7.21
CA ALA A 87 18.21 -22.49 -6.15
C ALA A 87 18.04 -23.20 -4.79
N ASN A 88 17.20 -24.25 -4.73
CA ASN A 88 17.01 -25.04 -3.51
C ASN A 88 18.32 -25.65 -2.97
N LYS A 89 19.17 -26.18 -3.87
CA LYS A 89 20.49 -26.69 -3.50
C LYS A 89 21.43 -25.60 -3.00
N SER A 90 21.37 -24.42 -3.61
CA SER A 90 22.23 -23.29 -3.25
C SER A 90 21.86 -22.74 -1.87
N ILE A 91 20.58 -22.73 -1.49
CA ILE A 91 20.15 -22.38 -0.13
C ILE A 91 20.80 -23.31 0.91
N ILE A 92 20.72 -24.62 0.69
CA ILE A 92 21.33 -25.61 1.60
C ILE A 92 22.84 -25.40 1.70
N ARG A 93 23.53 -25.24 0.56
CA ARG A 93 24.98 -25.00 0.51
C ARG A 93 25.36 -23.73 1.26
N VAL A 94 24.65 -22.62 1.05
CA VAL A 94 24.91 -21.34 1.73
C VAL A 94 24.74 -21.49 3.24
N CYS A 95 23.72 -22.21 3.72
CA CYS A 95 23.56 -22.47 5.14
C CYS A 95 24.74 -23.27 5.71
N GLU A 96 25.18 -24.33 5.01
CA GLU A 96 26.33 -25.15 5.42
C GLU A 96 27.63 -24.35 5.46
N GLU A 97 27.88 -23.49 4.48
CA GLU A 97 29.05 -22.59 4.42
C GLU A 97 29.07 -21.56 5.57
N LEU A 98 27.89 -21.05 5.95
CA LEU A 98 27.72 -20.14 7.07
C LEU A 98 27.71 -20.86 8.44
N GLY A 99 27.69 -22.20 8.44
CA GLY A 99 27.60 -23.01 9.65
C GLY A 99 26.19 -23.03 10.29
N PHE A 100 25.15 -22.65 9.55
CA PHE A 100 23.77 -22.69 10.00
C PHE A 100 23.15 -24.07 9.80
N GLN A 101 22.33 -24.50 10.77
CA GLN A 101 21.57 -25.74 10.69
C GLN A 101 20.17 -25.48 10.14
N ILE A 102 19.68 -26.37 9.28
CA ILE A 102 18.31 -26.32 8.78
C ILE A 102 17.52 -27.38 9.54
N GLU A 103 16.66 -26.95 10.47
CA GLU A 103 15.89 -27.83 11.36
C GLU A 103 15.07 -28.86 10.55
N ASN A 104 14.40 -28.38 9.50
CA ASN A 104 13.52 -29.19 8.66
C ASN A 104 14.19 -29.71 7.38
N LYS A 105 15.52 -29.89 7.36
CA LYS A 105 16.29 -30.29 6.16
C LYS A 105 15.71 -31.51 5.44
N ALA A 106 15.38 -32.57 6.20
CA ALA A 106 14.86 -33.81 5.64
C ALA A 106 13.51 -33.65 4.91
N GLU A 107 12.67 -32.69 5.34
CA GLU A 107 11.38 -32.42 4.68
C GLU A 107 11.58 -31.66 3.37
N VAL A 108 12.48 -30.67 3.39
CA VAL A 108 12.80 -29.86 2.22
C VAL A 108 13.46 -30.68 1.12
N GLU A 109 14.37 -31.60 1.47
CA GLU A 109 15.03 -32.48 0.51
C GLU A 109 14.04 -33.42 -0.18
N LYS A 110 13.04 -33.94 0.56
CA LYS A 110 11.94 -34.75 0.00
C LYS A 110 11.07 -33.97 -0.98
N HIS A 111 10.84 -32.68 -0.72
CA HIS A 111 10.00 -31.81 -1.55
C HIS A 111 10.81 -30.91 -2.49
N SER A 112 12.06 -31.28 -2.80
CA SER A 112 12.98 -30.49 -3.62
C SER A 112 12.48 -30.11 -5.02
N HIS A 113 11.45 -30.79 -5.53
CA HIS A 113 10.77 -30.53 -6.81
C HIS A 113 9.45 -29.75 -6.66
N GLY A 114 9.06 -29.43 -5.43
CA GLY A 114 7.84 -28.71 -5.11
C GLY A 114 7.91 -27.25 -5.55
N ASN A 115 6.74 -26.67 -5.83
CA ASN A 115 6.62 -25.25 -6.16
C ASN A 115 6.70 -24.33 -4.92
N TYR A 116 6.94 -24.88 -3.73
CA TYR A 116 7.11 -24.16 -2.49
C TYR A 116 8.07 -24.94 -1.59
N ASN A 117 9.04 -24.24 -1.01
CA ASN A 117 9.95 -24.78 0.01
C ASN A 117 10.06 -23.76 1.15
N CYS A 118 10.08 -24.24 2.39
CA CYS A 118 10.29 -23.41 3.58
C CYS A 118 11.48 -23.97 4.34
N TYR A 119 12.44 -23.12 4.68
CA TYR A 119 13.65 -23.47 5.41
C TYR A 119 13.60 -22.78 6.77
N ASN A 120 13.59 -23.58 7.85
CA ASN A 120 13.75 -23.08 9.21
C ASN A 120 15.22 -23.18 9.57
N ILE A 121 15.91 -22.04 9.57
CA ILE A 121 17.36 -21.96 9.69
C ILE A 121 17.71 -21.47 11.09
N GLU A 122 18.39 -22.32 11.85
CA GLU A 122 18.94 -21.98 13.15
C GLU A 122 20.15 -21.05 12.98
N TYR A 123 20.19 -20.01 13.81
CA TYR A 123 21.30 -19.07 13.87
C TYR A 123 21.72 -18.88 15.33
N PRO A 124 22.96 -18.44 15.61
CA PRO A 124 23.40 -18.19 16.99
C PRO A 124 22.61 -17.03 17.61
N ILE A 125 21.78 -17.31 18.61
CA ILE A 125 20.97 -16.30 19.32
C ILE A 125 21.70 -15.88 20.60
N HIS A 126 22.03 -14.59 20.70
CA HIS A 126 22.53 -13.98 21.94
C HIS A 126 21.45 -13.18 22.65
N PHE A 127 20.51 -12.60 21.90
CA PHE A 127 19.41 -11.78 22.41
C PHE A 127 18.08 -12.46 22.12
N SER A 128 17.62 -13.30 23.04
CA SER A 128 16.31 -13.97 22.91
C SER A 128 15.15 -13.03 23.19
N SER A 129 14.03 -13.22 22.49
CA SER A 129 12.75 -12.56 22.74
C SER A 129 11.61 -13.55 22.52
N VAL A 130 10.56 -13.45 23.33
CA VAL A 130 9.35 -14.29 23.19
C VAL A 130 8.57 -13.93 21.92
N ASP A 131 8.71 -12.70 21.45
CA ASP A 131 7.96 -12.15 20.31
C ASP A 131 8.68 -12.36 18.95
N VAL A 132 9.86 -12.97 18.96
CA VAL A 132 10.71 -13.17 17.77
C VAL A 132 10.93 -14.67 17.56
N LYS A 133 10.73 -15.18 16.33
CA LYS A 133 10.99 -16.60 16.07
C LYS A 133 12.46 -16.93 16.33
N PRO A 134 12.78 -18.08 16.96
CA PRO A 134 14.15 -18.49 17.24
C PRO A 134 14.87 -19.10 16.02
N TYR A 135 14.38 -18.82 14.81
CA TYR A 135 14.96 -19.25 13.54
C TYR A 135 14.70 -18.19 12.46
N LEU A 136 15.52 -18.21 11.42
CA LEU A 136 15.26 -17.49 10.17
C LEU A 136 14.34 -18.35 9.31
N LYS A 137 13.24 -17.79 8.85
CA LYS A 137 12.34 -18.48 7.92
C LYS A 137 12.62 -17.99 6.51
N VAL A 138 13.13 -18.86 5.65
CA VAL A 138 13.31 -18.57 4.23
C VAL A 138 12.28 -19.35 3.44
N GLU A 139 11.46 -18.68 2.65
CA GLU A 139 10.47 -19.30 1.78
C GLU A 139 10.85 -19.13 0.31
N MET A 140 10.89 -20.23 -0.44
CA MET A 140 11.14 -20.23 -1.86
C MET A 140 9.88 -20.64 -2.61
N VAL A 141 9.24 -19.67 -3.28
CA VAL A 141 7.93 -19.86 -3.93
C VAL A 141 8.05 -19.81 -5.44
N PHE A 142 7.64 -20.88 -6.12
CA PHE A 142 7.72 -21.05 -7.57
C PHE A 142 6.36 -21.29 -8.24
N ILE A 143 5.26 -20.98 -7.54
CA ILE A 143 3.89 -21.14 -8.07
C ILE A 143 3.54 -20.02 -9.03
N GLN A 144 3.99 -18.79 -8.75
CA GLN A 144 3.66 -17.59 -9.50
C GLN A 144 4.95 -16.86 -9.84
N LYS A 145 5.03 -16.33 -11.06
CA LYS A 145 6.11 -15.44 -11.46
C LYS A 145 5.90 -14.09 -10.76
N ALA A 146 6.98 -13.52 -10.21
CA ALA A 146 6.96 -12.16 -9.73
C ALA A 146 7.38 -11.21 -10.86
N TYR A 147 6.49 -10.28 -11.18
CA TYR A 147 6.70 -9.19 -12.14
C TYR A 147 5.63 -8.10 -11.90
N PRO A 148 5.94 -6.82 -12.17
CA PRO A 148 7.27 -6.28 -12.43
C PRO A 148 8.22 -6.41 -11.24
N ASP A 149 9.50 -6.22 -11.51
CA ASP A 149 10.58 -6.20 -10.52
C ASP A 149 11.47 -4.98 -10.72
N ASP A 150 12.05 -4.51 -9.61
CA ASP A 150 12.95 -3.39 -9.52
C ASP A 150 14.29 -3.84 -8.92
N ILE A 151 15.35 -3.06 -9.13
CA ILE A 151 16.60 -3.24 -8.39
C ILE A 151 16.63 -2.23 -7.25
N GLN A 152 16.71 -2.75 -6.02
CA GLN A 152 16.80 -1.94 -4.81
C GLN A 152 18.02 -2.31 -3.98
N THR A 153 18.38 -1.42 -3.07
CA THR A 153 19.50 -1.65 -2.15
C THR A 153 19.00 -2.25 -0.84
N ALA A 154 19.60 -3.35 -0.41
CA ALA A 154 19.36 -3.95 0.90
C ALA A 154 20.53 -3.67 1.85
N ASN A 155 20.21 -3.37 3.11
CA ASN A 155 21.18 -3.12 4.17
C ASN A 155 20.62 -3.55 5.55
N SER A 156 21.51 -3.63 6.55
CA SER A 156 21.15 -4.00 7.93
C SER A 156 21.00 -2.77 8.83
N PHE A 157 20.34 -2.95 9.98
CA PHE A 157 20.29 -1.90 11.01
C PHE A 157 21.67 -1.55 11.58
N ILE A 158 22.56 -2.53 11.75
CA ILE A 158 23.93 -2.28 12.19
C ILE A 158 24.66 -1.41 11.18
N GLU A 159 24.52 -1.70 9.88
CA GLU A 159 25.11 -0.86 8.84
C GLU A 159 24.51 0.56 8.84
N THR A 160 23.19 0.69 9.01
CA THR A 160 22.51 1.99 9.08
C THR A 160 23.11 2.83 10.21
N TRP A 161 23.21 2.26 11.41
CA TRP A 161 23.81 2.91 12.57
C TRP A 161 25.27 3.30 12.33
N LEU A 162 26.10 2.41 11.78
CA LEU A 162 27.51 2.71 11.50
C LEU A 162 27.65 3.86 10.49
N MET A 163 26.82 3.89 9.44
CA MET A 163 26.84 4.97 8.45
C MET A 163 26.40 6.30 9.04
N GLU A 164 25.30 6.32 9.82
CA GLU A 164 24.77 7.55 10.43
C GLU A 164 25.71 8.13 11.50
N THR A 165 26.50 7.28 12.15
CA THR A 165 27.52 7.70 13.14
C THR A 165 28.89 7.99 12.52
N GLY A 166 29.04 7.89 11.19
CA GLY A 166 30.27 8.18 10.46
C GLY A 166 31.35 7.08 10.53
N ASN A 167 31.00 5.88 11.01
CA ASN A 167 31.90 4.73 11.17
C ASN A 167 32.06 3.88 9.89
N ILE A 168 32.36 4.53 8.76
CA ILE A 168 32.43 3.91 7.43
C ILE A 168 33.48 2.79 7.37
N ASN A 169 34.61 2.94 8.06
CA ASN A 169 35.68 1.94 8.07
C ASN A 169 35.22 0.60 8.65
N ALA A 170 34.33 0.63 9.66
CA ALA A 170 33.80 -0.59 10.26
C ALA A 170 32.89 -1.32 9.26
N VAL A 171 32.10 -0.59 8.46
CA VAL A 171 31.26 -1.18 7.41
C VAL A 171 32.12 -2.00 6.44
N GLN A 172 33.26 -1.45 6.00
CA GLN A 172 34.19 -2.11 5.09
C GLN A 172 34.94 -3.28 5.75
N GLU A 173 35.45 -3.11 6.98
CA GLU A 173 36.16 -4.18 7.69
C GLU A 173 35.29 -5.43 7.85
N PHE A 174 34.01 -5.21 8.17
CA PHE A 174 33.07 -6.27 8.49
C PHE A 174 32.24 -6.78 7.30
N GLY A 175 32.44 -6.22 6.10
CA GLY A 175 31.71 -6.63 4.89
C GLY A 175 30.21 -6.32 4.94
N LEU A 176 29.84 -5.25 5.66
CA LEU A 176 28.46 -4.85 5.93
C LEU A 176 27.86 -4.00 4.83
N GLU A 177 28.59 -3.74 3.74
CA GLU A 177 28.17 -2.82 2.69
C GLU A 177 26.79 -3.20 2.12
N PRO A 178 25.95 -2.19 1.83
CA PRO A 178 24.70 -2.41 1.13
C PRO A 178 24.92 -3.09 -0.22
N PHE A 179 23.97 -3.91 -0.65
CA PHE A 179 24.05 -4.64 -1.92
C PHE A 179 22.78 -4.48 -2.75
N PRO A 180 22.89 -4.44 -4.09
CA PRO A 180 21.74 -4.42 -4.97
C PRO A 180 21.09 -5.81 -5.02
N ILE A 181 19.76 -5.83 -5.02
CA ILE A 181 18.96 -7.06 -5.14
C ILE A 181 17.72 -6.77 -6.00
N LYS A 182 17.30 -7.75 -6.80
CA LYS A 182 16.01 -7.67 -7.50
C LYS A 182 14.87 -7.86 -6.51
N VAL A 183 13.89 -6.99 -6.55
CA VAL A 183 12.76 -6.96 -5.63
C VAL A 183 11.46 -6.83 -6.42
N GLN A 184 10.41 -7.53 -6.01
CA GLN A 184 9.07 -7.34 -6.56
C GLN A 184 8.65 -5.86 -6.43
N SER A 185 8.06 -5.28 -7.48
CA SER A 185 7.64 -3.86 -7.46
C SER A 185 6.58 -3.59 -6.40
N LEU A 186 6.42 -2.31 -6.01
CA LEU A 186 5.40 -1.91 -5.04
C LEU A 186 3.99 -2.18 -5.55
N GLU A 187 3.71 -1.85 -6.81
CA GLU A 187 2.42 -2.05 -7.48
C GLU A 187 2.06 -3.53 -7.49
N ARG A 188 3.00 -4.39 -7.89
CA ARG A 188 2.78 -5.83 -7.90
C ARG A 188 2.55 -6.37 -6.48
N THR A 189 3.35 -5.91 -5.52
CA THR A 189 3.18 -6.32 -4.11
C THR A 189 1.81 -5.91 -3.58
N PHE A 190 1.34 -4.70 -3.90
CA PHE A 190 0.00 -4.24 -3.57
C PHE A 190 -1.09 -5.15 -4.12
N VAL A 191 -1.03 -5.49 -5.41
CA VAL A 191 -1.99 -6.41 -6.03
C VAL A 191 -1.97 -7.77 -5.34
N ASP A 192 -0.80 -8.35 -5.08
CA ASP A 192 -0.67 -9.64 -4.37
C ASP A 192 -1.24 -9.57 -2.95
N LYS A 193 -1.05 -8.45 -2.24
CA LYS A 193 -1.58 -8.26 -0.88
C LYS A 193 -3.10 -8.15 -0.88
N VAL A 194 -3.72 -7.47 -1.84
CA VAL A 194 -5.19 -7.37 -1.97
C VAL A 194 -5.80 -8.74 -2.23
N PHE A 195 -5.27 -9.51 -3.19
CA PHE A 195 -5.76 -10.86 -3.45
C PHE A 195 -5.52 -11.80 -2.26
N ALA A 196 -4.35 -11.75 -1.62
CA ALA A 196 -4.06 -12.58 -0.44
C ALA A 196 -5.04 -12.30 0.70
N LEU A 197 -5.33 -11.02 0.99
CA LEU A 197 -6.30 -10.63 2.01
C LEU A 197 -7.70 -11.21 1.71
N CYS A 198 -8.13 -11.16 0.44
CA CYS A 198 -9.40 -11.73 0.01
C CYS A 198 -9.42 -13.27 0.09
N ASP A 199 -8.32 -13.93 -0.29
CA ASP A 199 -8.16 -15.39 -0.16
C ASP A 199 -8.33 -15.83 1.29
N TYR A 200 -7.62 -15.17 2.21
CA TYR A 200 -7.69 -15.45 3.64
C TYR A 200 -9.09 -15.24 4.21
N ALA A 201 -9.79 -14.17 3.79
CA ALA A 201 -11.17 -13.92 4.20
C ALA A 201 -12.14 -15.00 3.71
N LEU A 202 -11.95 -15.51 2.47
CA LEU A 202 -12.76 -16.60 1.92
C LEU A 202 -12.49 -17.95 2.61
N GLN A 203 -11.24 -18.18 3.03
CA GLN A 203 -10.82 -19.39 3.74
C GLN A 203 -11.15 -19.36 5.24
N ASN A 204 -11.55 -18.20 5.76
CA ASN A 204 -11.69 -17.91 7.20
C ASN A 204 -10.35 -18.05 7.97
N GLU A 205 -9.23 -17.81 7.31
CA GLU A 205 -7.88 -17.82 7.89
C GLU A 205 -7.49 -16.40 8.34
N THR A 206 -7.90 -16.00 9.54
CA THR A 206 -7.70 -14.61 9.99
C THR A 206 -6.42 -14.39 10.79
N VAL A 207 -5.86 -15.45 11.37
CA VAL A 207 -4.73 -15.40 12.31
C VAL A 207 -3.43 -14.97 11.61
N ARG A 208 -2.80 -13.91 12.11
CA ARG A 208 -1.59 -13.24 11.58
C ARG A 208 -1.70 -12.72 10.15
N GLN A 209 -2.91 -12.56 9.63
CA GLN A 209 -3.15 -12.07 8.26
C GLN A 209 -3.59 -10.61 8.20
N SER A 210 -4.00 -10.01 9.32
CA SER A 210 -4.36 -8.58 9.39
C SER A 210 -3.21 -7.63 8.99
N ARG A 211 -1.95 -8.07 9.10
CA ARG A 211 -0.76 -7.33 8.63
C ARG A 211 -0.84 -6.89 7.17
N HIS A 212 -1.59 -7.62 6.35
CA HIS A 212 -1.83 -7.25 4.95
C HIS A 212 -2.58 -5.92 4.83
N ILE A 213 -3.52 -5.62 5.74
CA ILE A 213 -4.25 -4.34 5.75
C ILE A 213 -3.29 -3.18 6.03
N TYR A 214 -2.39 -3.35 7.01
CA TYR A 214 -1.34 -2.36 7.30
C TYR A 214 -0.38 -2.18 6.12
N ASP A 215 0.12 -3.27 5.53
CA ASP A 215 1.02 -3.21 4.39
C ASP A 215 0.36 -2.48 3.20
N ILE A 216 -0.91 -2.78 2.92
CA ILE A 216 -1.69 -2.11 1.88
C ILE A 216 -1.81 -0.61 2.20
N ALA A 217 -2.13 -0.23 3.44
CA ALA A 217 -2.22 1.18 3.83
C ALA A 217 -0.90 1.93 3.58
N LYS A 218 0.25 1.31 3.85
CA LYS A 218 1.57 1.89 3.57
C LYS A 218 1.90 1.91 2.08
N LEU A 219 1.55 0.87 1.34
CA LEU A 219 1.71 0.80 -0.12
C LEU A 219 0.96 1.94 -0.83
N LEU A 220 -0.27 2.23 -0.41
CA LEU A 220 -1.05 3.34 -0.95
C LEU A 220 -0.49 4.75 -0.67
N THR A 221 0.59 4.87 0.11
CA THR A 221 1.31 6.16 0.27
C THR A 221 2.33 6.41 -0.84
N ARG A 222 2.65 5.38 -1.64
CA ARG A 222 3.65 5.43 -2.71
C ARG A 222 3.14 5.00 -4.07
N ILE A 223 1.97 4.36 -4.14
CA ILE A 223 1.34 3.91 -5.37
C ILE A 223 0.31 4.93 -5.83
N GLU A 224 0.36 5.27 -7.11
CA GLU A 224 -0.67 6.04 -7.78
C GLU A 224 -1.63 5.11 -8.53
N PHE A 225 -2.92 5.45 -8.52
CA PHE A 225 -3.93 4.71 -9.27
C PHE A 225 -3.99 5.23 -10.71
N ASP A 226 -3.01 4.79 -11.51
CA ASP A 226 -2.89 5.14 -12.92
C ASP A 226 -3.34 4.00 -13.86
N SER A 227 -3.28 4.26 -15.18
CA SER A 227 -3.69 3.31 -16.21
C SER A 227 -2.78 2.08 -16.32
N SER A 228 -1.58 2.09 -15.75
CA SER A 228 -0.64 0.96 -15.79
C SER A 228 -0.98 -0.14 -14.77
N LEU A 229 -1.67 0.22 -13.69
CA LEU A 229 -2.02 -0.71 -12.61
C LEU A 229 -3.10 -1.73 -13.04
N LEU A 230 -3.99 -1.34 -13.94
CA LEU A 230 -5.07 -2.18 -14.47
C LEU A 230 -4.58 -3.44 -15.20
N PRO A 231 -3.76 -3.34 -16.26
CA PRO A 231 -3.25 -4.53 -16.94
C PRO A 231 -2.40 -5.41 -16.01
N LEU A 232 -1.77 -4.82 -14.99
CA LEU A 232 -1.08 -5.58 -13.96
C LEU A 232 -2.04 -6.40 -13.09
N ILE A 233 -3.13 -5.80 -12.60
CA ILE A 233 -4.17 -6.51 -11.83
C ILE A 233 -4.72 -7.70 -12.62
N GLU A 234 -5.03 -7.49 -13.90
CA GLU A 234 -5.53 -8.55 -14.78
C GLU A 234 -4.53 -9.69 -14.95
N SER A 235 -3.27 -9.36 -15.24
CA SER A 235 -2.19 -10.33 -15.44
C SER A 235 -1.94 -11.14 -14.17
N VAL A 236 -1.91 -10.49 -13.01
CA VAL A 236 -1.75 -11.16 -11.72
C VAL A 236 -2.95 -12.05 -11.42
N ARG A 237 -4.19 -11.58 -11.67
CA ARG A 237 -5.38 -12.41 -11.48
C ARG A 237 -5.34 -13.66 -12.36
N ALA A 238 -4.97 -13.53 -13.63
CA ALA A 238 -4.85 -14.64 -14.57
C ALA A 238 -3.80 -15.67 -14.11
N ASP A 239 -2.64 -15.21 -13.65
CA ASP A 239 -1.59 -16.09 -13.10
C ASP A 239 -2.07 -16.82 -11.85
N ARG A 240 -2.71 -16.10 -10.93
CA ARG A 240 -3.25 -16.65 -9.67
C ARG A 240 -4.35 -17.67 -9.92
N LYS A 241 -5.20 -17.45 -10.94
CA LYS A 241 -6.33 -18.33 -11.29
C LYS A 241 -5.92 -19.79 -11.54
N SER A 242 -4.69 -20.01 -12.05
CA SER A 242 -4.14 -21.35 -12.28
C SER A 242 -4.03 -22.19 -10.99
N ASN A 243 -3.91 -21.54 -9.83
CA ASN A 243 -3.88 -22.19 -8.53
C ASN A 243 -5.27 -22.16 -7.87
N LYS A 244 -5.85 -23.35 -7.65
CA LYS A 244 -7.18 -23.50 -7.04
C LYS A 244 -7.28 -22.96 -5.61
N THR A 245 -6.16 -22.77 -4.91
CA THR A 245 -6.17 -22.16 -3.56
C THR A 245 -6.28 -20.64 -3.59
N CYS A 246 -6.02 -19.99 -4.74
CA CYS A 246 -6.25 -18.57 -4.94
C CYS A 246 -7.73 -18.34 -5.28
N LEU A 247 -8.59 -18.45 -4.26
CA LEU A 247 -10.04 -18.39 -4.37
C LEU A 247 -10.54 -17.05 -4.94
N SER A 248 -9.94 -15.95 -4.50
CA SER A 248 -10.27 -14.58 -4.90
C SER A 248 -10.00 -14.29 -6.38
N ALA A 249 -9.08 -15.03 -6.99
CA ALA A 249 -8.75 -14.89 -8.41
C ALA A 249 -9.69 -15.67 -9.35
N GLN A 250 -10.53 -16.56 -8.80
CA GLN A 250 -11.43 -17.42 -9.60
C GLN A 250 -12.55 -16.62 -10.28
N ASP A 251 -13.19 -17.26 -11.26
CA ASP A 251 -14.29 -16.66 -12.02
C ASP A 251 -15.50 -16.35 -11.14
N GLY A 252 -16.16 -15.24 -11.41
CA GLY A 252 -17.34 -14.78 -10.67
C GLY A 252 -17.06 -14.18 -9.30
N VAL A 253 -15.80 -14.13 -8.85
CA VAL A 253 -15.44 -13.56 -7.54
C VAL A 253 -15.22 -12.05 -7.65
N ASN A 254 -16.11 -11.27 -7.04
CA ASN A 254 -16.03 -9.81 -7.01
C ASN A 254 -15.14 -9.34 -5.83
N ILE A 255 -13.98 -8.77 -6.15
CA ILE A 255 -13.01 -8.30 -5.15
C ILE A 255 -13.57 -7.10 -4.35
N PRO A 256 -14.13 -6.05 -4.97
CA PRO A 256 -14.80 -4.96 -4.24
C PRO A 256 -15.84 -5.44 -3.21
N ASP A 257 -16.71 -6.38 -3.58
CA ASP A 257 -17.72 -6.93 -2.67
C ASP A 257 -17.09 -7.68 -1.48
N LEU A 258 -15.99 -8.40 -1.72
CA LEU A 258 -15.24 -9.08 -0.66
C LEU A 258 -14.55 -8.09 0.28
N LEU A 259 -13.92 -7.05 -0.26
CA LEU A 259 -13.32 -5.97 0.54
C LEU A 259 -14.38 -5.27 1.38
N GLN A 260 -15.56 -4.97 0.80
CA GLN A 260 -16.67 -4.39 1.54
C GLN A 260 -17.13 -5.31 2.67
N LYS A 261 -17.29 -6.62 2.40
CA LYS A 261 -17.62 -7.61 3.42
C LYS A 261 -16.56 -7.71 4.52
N ILE A 262 -15.28 -7.60 4.18
CA ILE A 262 -14.16 -7.58 5.15
C ILE A 262 -14.31 -6.37 6.09
N MET A 263 -14.62 -5.20 5.54
CA MET A 263 -14.81 -3.96 6.31
C MET A 263 -16.08 -4.03 7.18
N ASP A 264 -17.23 -4.36 6.60
CA ASP A 264 -18.52 -4.39 7.29
C ASP A 264 -18.56 -5.38 8.45
N LYS A 265 -17.86 -6.50 8.31
CA LYS A 265 -17.79 -7.56 9.34
C LYS A 265 -16.54 -7.45 10.22
N GLU A 266 -15.67 -6.49 9.94
CA GLU A 266 -14.41 -6.27 10.66
C GLU A 266 -13.59 -7.55 10.84
N ILE A 267 -13.54 -8.39 9.79
CA ILE A 267 -13.07 -9.79 9.84
C ILE A 267 -11.69 -9.93 10.50
N PHE A 268 -10.83 -8.94 10.30
CA PHE A 268 -9.45 -8.92 10.76
C PHE A 268 -9.19 -8.00 11.95
N ARG A 269 -10.19 -7.30 12.52
CA ARG A 269 -9.97 -6.33 13.61
C ARG A 269 -9.28 -6.96 14.80
N LYS A 270 -9.84 -8.07 15.28
CA LYS A 270 -9.28 -8.79 16.43
C LYS A 270 -7.83 -9.22 16.20
N ASP A 271 -7.52 -9.80 15.04
CA ASP A 271 -6.14 -10.20 14.71
C ASP A 271 -5.22 -8.98 14.61
N TYR A 272 -5.71 -7.85 14.11
CA TYR A 272 -4.93 -6.63 14.03
C TYR A 272 -4.55 -6.12 15.42
N GLU A 273 -5.53 -6.02 16.30
CA GLU A 273 -5.35 -5.54 17.68
C GLU A 273 -4.50 -6.51 18.51
N ASP A 274 -4.70 -7.81 18.37
CA ASP A 274 -4.00 -8.83 19.15
C ASP A 274 -2.57 -9.10 18.65
N SER A 275 -2.27 -8.86 17.37
CA SER A 275 -1.02 -9.28 16.72
C SER A 275 -0.32 -8.14 15.97
N THR A 276 -0.93 -7.61 14.89
CA THR A 276 -0.25 -6.64 14.01
C THR A 276 0.16 -5.37 14.74
N SER A 277 -0.73 -4.82 15.58
CA SER A 277 -0.50 -3.58 16.33
C SER A 277 0.73 -3.63 17.23
N LYS A 278 1.00 -4.81 17.83
CA LYS A 278 2.12 -5.05 18.74
C LYS A 278 3.47 -5.13 18.05
N LEU A 279 3.47 -5.37 16.74
CA LEU A 279 4.68 -5.48 15.91
C LEU A 279 5.04 -4.15 15.21
N LEU A 280 4.23 -3.10 15.40
CA LEU A 280 4.46 -1.79 14.81
C LEU A 280 5.48 -1.01 15.64
N THR A 281 6.50 -0.46 14.98
CA THR A 281 7.42 0.52 15.60
C THR A 281 6.83 1.92 15.58
N ARG A 282 5.90 2.20 14.64
CA ARG A 282 5.10 3.42 14.60
C ARG A 282 3.62 3.08 14.71
N PRO A 283 2.88 3.64 15.70
CA PRO A 283 1.47 3.34 15.89
C PRO A 283 0.63 3.60 14.64
N CYS A 284 -0.27 2.66 14.34
CA CYS A 284 -1.34 2.78 13.37
C CYS A 284 -2.49 1.92 13.87
N SER A 285 -3.66 2.52 14.06
CA SER A 285 -4.87 1.83 14.48
C SER A 285 -5.50 1.04 13.33
N TYR A 286 -6.36 0.07 13.68
CA TYR A 286 -7.14 -0.65 12.68
C TYR A 286 -8.01 0.30 11.85
N ASP A 287 -8.65 1.28 12.50
CA ASP A 287 -9.54 2.24 11.84
C ASP A 287 -8.78 3.16 10.85
N GLU A 288 -7.52 3.49 11.16
CA GLU A 288 -6.66 4.20 10.22
C GLU A 288 -6.26 3.31 9.04
N ALA A 289 -5.85 2.07 9.30
CA ALA A 289 -5.37 1.15 8.27
C ALA A 289 -6.49 0.68 7.33
N ILE A 290 -7.70 0.45 7.85
CA ILE A 290 -8.83 -0.07 7.06
C ILE A 290 -9.32 0.93 6.02
N ASN A 291 -9.07 2.23 6.21
CA ASN A 291 -9.35 3.26 5.20
C ASN A 291 -8.65 2.99 3.86
N ALA A 292 -7.55 2.24 3.86
CA ALA A 292 -6.90 1.80 2.64
C ALA A 292 -7.82 0.91 1.79
N LEU A 293 -8.64 0.06 2.39
CA LEU A 293 -9.59 -0.78 1.66
C LEU A 293 -10.75 0.04 1.08
N HIS A 294 -11.24 1.06 1.80
CA HIS A 294 -12.21 2.01 1.24
C HIS A 294 -11.68 2.66 -0.03
N LYS A 295 -10.44 3.16 -0.02
CA LYS A 295 -9.80 3.75 -1.22
C LYS A 295 -9.73 2.78 -2.40
N ILE A 296 -9.56 1.49 -2.15
CA ILE A 296 -9.50 0.46 -3.20
C ILE A 296 -10.88 0.16 -3.77
N VAL A 297 -11.90 0.09 -2.91
CA VAL A 297 -13.29 -0.09 -3.37
C VAL A 297 -13.74 1.11 -4.18
N ASP A 298 -13.50 2.32 -3.67
CA ASP A 298 -13.88 3.56 -4.32
C ASP A 298 -13.18 3.74 -5.66
N SER A 299 -11.93 3.28 -5.82
CA SER A 299 -11.16 3.42 -7.06
C SER A 299 -11.68 2.61 -8.25
N CYS A 300 -12.56 1.63 -8.01
CA CYS A 300 -13.07 0.68 -9.00
C CYS A 300 -11.99 -0.18 -9.71
N LEU A 301 -10.71 -0.14 -9.27
CA LEU A 301 -9.59 -0.82 -9.95
C LEU A 301 -9.73 -2.35 -10.02
N PHE A 302 -10.49 -2.94 -9.09
CA PHE A 302 -10.68 -4.38 -8.97
C PHE A 302 -12.09 -4.85 -9.42
N GLU A 303 -12.88 -3.99 -10.06
CA GLU A 303 -14.21 -4.38 -10.56
C GLU A 303 -14.12 -5.50 -11.60
N LEU A 304 -15.03 -6.48 -11.47
CA LEU A 304 -15.28 -7.49 -12.49
C LEU A 304 -16.19 -6.88 -13.54
N ASP A 305 -15.66 -6.53 -14.71
CA ASP A 305 -16.38 -6.55 -15.99
C ASP A 305 -15.40 -6.10 -17.07
N TYR A 306 -14.65 -7.05 -17.61
CA TYR A 306 -14.00 -6.85 -18.90
C TYR A 306 -14.55 -7.86 -19.91
N PRO A 307 -15.24 -7.41 -20.98
CA PRO A 307 -15.48 -8.29 -22.11
C PRO A 307 -14.12 -8.73 -22.64
N GLY A 308 -13.98 -10.01 -23.03
CA GLY A 308 -12.72 -10.63 -23.44
C GLY A 308 -12.11 -10.11 -24.77
N VAL A 309 -12.18 -8.79 -24.98
CA VAL A 309 -11.62 -8.02 -26.09
C VAL A 309 -10.59 -7.08 -25.49
N TYR A 310 -9.39 -7.05 -26.07
CA TYR A 310 -8.39 -6.05 -25.72
C TYR A 310 -8.97 -4.65 -25.89
N VAL A 311 -8.86 -3.80 -24.88
CA VAL A 311 -9.21 -2.40 -24.96
C VAL A 311 -7.96 -1.57 -24.65
N PRO A 312 -7.68 -0.51 -25.41
CA PRO A 312 -6.54 0.36 -25.16
C PRO A 312 -6.55 0.96 -23.74
N PRO A 313 -5.38 1.19 -23.11
CA PRO A 313 -5.28 1.76 -21.76
C PRO A 313 -6.04 3.08 -21.54
N ASP A 314 -6.10 3.95 -22.56
CA ASP A 314 -6.81 5.24 -22.45
C ASP A 314 -8.33 5.06 -22.40
N GLU A 315 -8.87 4.11 -23.18
CA GLU A 315 -10.30 3.77 -23.18
C GLU A 315 -10.69 3.04 -21.90
N LEU A 316 -9.82 2.15 -21.42
CA LEU A 316 -9.89 1.51 -20.10
C LEU A 316 -10.00 2.55 -18.98
N LEU A 317 -9.09 3.53 -19.00
CA LEU A 317 -9.06 4.58 -17.99
C LEU A 317 -10.36 5.41 -18.00
N GLU A 318 -10.89 5.76 -19.17
CA GLU A 318 -12.15 6.49 -19.26
C GLU A 318 -13.34 5.64 -18.79
N TYR A 319 -13.34 4.33 -19.07
CA TYR A 319 -14.33 3.40 -18.54
C TYR A 319 -14.30 3.35 -17.01
N PHE A 320 -13.14 3.20 -16.38
CA PHE A 320 -13.03 3.19 -14.92
C PHE A 320 -13.34 4.55 -14.31
N LYS A 321 -12.92 5.67 -14.91
CA LYS A 321 -13.35 7.01 -14.48
C LYS A 321 -14.86 7.14 -14.53
N LYS A 322 -15.51 6.61 -15.58
CA LYS A 322 -16.97 6.59 -15.69
C LYS A 322 -17.61 5.72 -14.60
N LYS A 323 -17.12 4.49 -14.39
CA LYS A 323 -17.58 3.59 -13.33
C LYS A 323 -17.41 4.17 -11.93
N HIS A 324 -16.25 4.75 -11.65
CA HIS A 324 -15.94 5.46 -10.40
C HIS A 324 -16.92 6.62 -10.18
N ARG A 325 -17.18 7.44 -11.21
CA ARG A 325 -18.22 8.49 -11.13
C ARG A 325 -19.59 7.89 -10.85
N GLU A 326 -19.99 6.83 -11.55
CA GLU A 326 -21.26 6.13 -11.30
C GLU A 326 -21.36 5.57 -9.88
N HIS A 327 -20.26 5.03 -9.35
CA HIS A 327 -20.15 4.47 -8.00
C HIS A 327 -20.30 5.55 -6.94
N ILE A 328 -19.48 6.61 -6.99
CA ILE A 328 -19.52 7.73 -6.05
C ILE A 328 -20.86 8.45 -6.09
N MET A 329 -21.47 8.56 -7.27
CA MET A 329 -22.75 9.22 -7.48
C MET A 329 -23.95 8.30 -7.23
N LYS A 330 -23.75 7.04 -6.83
CA LYS A 330 -24.84 6.07 -6.62
C LYS A 330 -25.82 6.58 -5.55
N GLY A 331 -27.05 6.87 -5.99
CA GLY A 331 -28.11 7.44 -5.13
C GLY A 331 -27.91 8.93 -4.81
N ARG A 332 -27.09 9.64 -5.59
CA ARG A 332 -26.83 11.08 -5.51
C ARG A 332 -27.02 11.70 -6.91
N GLY A 333 -26.55 12.93 -7.11
CA GLY A 333 -26.70 13.66 -8.36
C GLY A 333 -27.85 14.65 -8.35
N PRO A 334 -27.98 15.50 -9.38
CA PRO A 334 -29.06 16.49 -9.47
C PRO A 334 -30.46 15.85 -9.39
N GLU A 335 -30.59 14.62 -9.88
CA GLU A 335 -31.80 13.78 -9.80
C GLU A 335 -32.20 13.43 -8.37
N SER A 336 -31.27 13.48 -7.41
CA SER A 336 -31.56 13.24 -5.99
C SER A 336 -32.10 14.49 -5.27
N LEU A 337 -32.04 15.67 -5.91
CA LEU A 337 -32.56 16.92 -5.36
C LEU A 337 -34.07 16.99 -5.57
N THR A 338 -34.82 17.06 -4.48
CA THR A 338 -36.31 17.07 -4.51
C THR A 338 -36.91 18.44 -4.21
N SER A 339 -36.11 19.36 -3.66
CA SER A 339 -36.51 20.75 -3.36
C SER A 339 -36.23 21.67 -4.55
N LEU A 340 -37.23 22.46 -4.96
CA LEU A 340 -37.07 23.46 -6.02
C LEU A 340 -35.93 24.44 -5.75
N GLY A 341 -35.76 24.87 -4.49
CA GLY A 341 -34.68 25.78 -4.11
C GLY A 341 -33.30 25.13 -4.23
N ASP A 342 -33.19 23.84 -3.94
CA ASP A 342 -31.93 23.11 -4.04
C ASP A 342 -31.57 22.85 -5.53
N ILE A 343 -32.57 22.51 -6.35
CA ILE A 343 -32.44 22.38 -7.82
C ILE A 343 -31.99 23.71 -8.43
N GLU A 344 -32.59 24.82 -8.00
CA GLU A 344 -32.25 26.16 -8.52
C GLU A 344 -30.80 26.55 -8.21
N VAL A 345 -30.28 26.21 -7.03
CA VAL A 345 -28.86 26.41 -6.68
C VAL A 345 -27.97 25.67 -7.66
N PHE A 346 -28.25 24.39 -7.92
CA PHE A 346 -27.45 23.58 -8.84
C PHE A 346 -27.47 24.16 -10.25
N GLU A 347 -28.65 24.44 -10.81
CA GLU A 347 -28.80 24.94 -12.18
C GLU A 347 -28.19 26.32 -12.37
N LYS A 348 -28.37 27.24 -11.40
CA LYS A 348 -27.70 28.56 -11.44
C LYS A 348 -26.19 28.44 -11.40
N THR A 349 -25.67 27.55 -10.56
CA THR A 349 -24.23 27.31 -10.46
C THR A 349 -23.68 26.74 -11.76
N LYS A 350 -24.34 25.72 -12.31
CA LYS A 350 -23.99 25.11 -13.61
C LYS A 350 -23.99 26.13 -14.74
N ALA A 351 -25.04 26.95 -14.84
CA ALA A 351 -25.16 27.98 -15.86
C ALA A 351 -24.06 29.05 -15.73
N ALA A 352 -23.74 29.48 -14.51
CA ALA A 352 -22.69 30.46 -14.27
C ALA A 352 -21.28 29.90 -14.55
N CYS A 353 -21.10 28.59 -14.41
CA CYS A 353 -19.85 27.88 -14.68
C CYS A 353 -19.76 27.29 -16.09
N ALA A 354 -20.73 27.50 -17.00
CA ALA A 354 -20.80 26.82 -18.30
C ALA A 354 -19.54 26.96 -19.17
N LYS A 355 -18.74 28.02 -19.01
CA LYS A 355 -17.46 28.22 -19.72
C LYS A 355 -16.26 27.53 -19.04
N ARG A 356 -16.46 26.82 -17.94
CA ARG A 356 -15.44 26.18 -17.10
C ARG A 356 -15.94 24.81 -16.63
N ALA A 357 -15.32 23.75 -17.15
CA ALA A 357 -15.65 22.39 -16.74
C ALA A 357 -15.36 22.10 -15.25
N SER A 358 -14.63 22.96 -14.53
CA SER A 358 -14.21 22.73 -13.15
C SER A 358 -15.36 22.49 -12.17
N PHE A 359 -16.51 23.18 -12.35
CA PHE A 359 -17.66 22.96 -11.46
C PHE A 359 -18.25 21.56 -11.65
N GLU A 360 -18.58 21.16 -12.88
CA GLU A 360 -19.17 19.85 -13.14
C GLU A 360 -18.20 18.73 -12.76
N ARG A 361 -16.91 18.88 -13.08
CA ARG A 361 -15.85 17.94 -12.67
C ARG A 361 -15.84 17.75 -11.15
N LEU A 362 -15.78 18.85 -10.38
CA LEU A 362 -15.85 18.78 -8.92
C LEU A 362 -17.17 18.17 -8.44
N TYR A 363 -18.31 18.60 -8.99
CA TYR A 363 -19.63 18.13 -8.58
C TYR A 363 -19.79 16.62 -8.76
N TYR A 364 -19.22 16.04 -9.81
CA TYR A 364 -19.21 14.60 -10.06
C TYR A 364 -18.03 13.86 -9.40
N GLY A 365 -17.32 14.49 -8.44
CA GLY A 365 -16.32 13.84 -7.60
C GLY A 365 -14.89 13.84 -8.12
N GLU A 366 -14.60 14.52 -9.23
CA GLU A 366 -13.23 14.59 -9.76
C GLU A 366 -12.31 15.43 -8.85
N GLN A 367 -11.09 14.95 -8.63
CA GLN A 367 -10.08 15.67 -7.86
C GLN A 367 -9.31 16.62 -8.79
N ILE A 368 -9.57 17.94 -8.68
CA ILE A 368 -8.84 18.98 -9.42
C ILE A 368 -7.54 19.36 -8.69
N PHE A 369 -7.58 19.32 -7.35
CA PHE A 369 -6.42 19.53 -6.49
C PHE A 369 -5.95 18.19 -5.89
N ASN A 370 -4.67 18.07 -5.55
CA ASN A 370 -4.12 16.93 -4.80
C ASN A 370 -4.49 17.01 -3.30
N ASP A 371 -5.70 17.46 -2.98
CA ASP A 371 -6.18 17.75 -1.64
C ASP A 371 -7.72 17.71 -1.64
N GLU A 372 -8.29 16.69 -1.00
CA GLU A 372 -9.73 16.45 -0.93
C GLU A 372 -10.49 17.62 -0.29
N GLU A 373 -9.91 18.24 0.75
CA GLU A 373 -10.54 19.37 1.44
C GLU A 373 -10.62 20.58 0.52
N LYS A 374 -9.57 20.84 -0.27
CA LYS A 374 -9.60 21.91 -1.29
C LYS A 374 -10.64 21.63 -2.38
N ASN A 375 -10.78 20.38 -2.84
CA ASN A 375 -11.81 20.04 -3.82
C ASN A 375 -13.22 20.25 -3.26
N ALA A 376 -13.48 19.74 -2.05
CA ALA A 376 -14.75 19.92 -1.36
C ALA A 376 -15.05 21.41 -1.10
N PHE A 377 -14.07 22.16 -0.59
CA PHE A 377 -14.20 23.58 -0.31
C PHE A 377 -14.47 24.39 -1.57
N GLN A 378 -13.73 24.13 -2.65
CA GLN A 378 -13.93 24.82 -3.93
C GLN A 378 -15.34 24.58 -4.49
N LEU A 379 -15.87 23.36 -4.36
CA LEU A 379 -17.25 23.07 -4.73
C LEU A 379 -18.25 23.82 -3.83
N MET A 380 -18.03 23.85 -2.52
CA MET A 380 -18.87 24.62 -1.60
C MET A 380 -18.88 26.10 -1.94
N GLN A 381 -17.74 26.69 -2.33
CA GLN A 381 -17.68 28.08 -2.78
C GLN A 381 -18.51 28.33 -4.05
N TYR A 382 -18.52 27.40 -5.01
CA TYR A 382 -19.37 27.52 -6.21
C TYR A 382 -20.85 27.54 -5.82
N LEU A 383 -21.28 26.62 -4.97
CA LEU A 383 -22.67 26.50 -4.54
C LEU A 383 -23.10 27.69 -3.63
N ALA A 384 -22.23 28.10 -2.70
CA ALA A 384 -22.45 29.21 -1.76
C ALA A 384 -22.80 30.54 -2.45
N CYS A 385 -22.30 30.77 -3.67
CA CYS A 385 -22.69 31.93 -4.49
C CYS A 385 -24.21 32.08 -4.61
N PHE A 386 -24.95 30.97 -4.70
CA PHE A 386 -26.38 30.92 -4.99
C PHE A 386 -27.25 30.42 -3.82
N CYS A 387 -26.66 30.14 -2.66
CA CYS A 387 -27.41 29.66 -1.48
C CYS A 387 -28.02 30.76 -0.59
N GLU A 388 -27.82 32.05 -0.88
CA GLU A 388 -28.38 33.16 -0.08
C GLU A 388 -28.03 33.08 1.43
N ASP A 389 -26.80 32.67 1.73
CA ASP A 389 -26.30 32.47 3.11
C ASP A 389 -27.04 31.37 3.91
N ASP A 390 -27.89 30.57 3.26
CA ASP A 390 -28.53 29.39 3.83
C ASP A 390 -27.57 28.20 3.86
N LYS A 391 -26.96 28.00 5.04
CA LYS A 391 -26.03 26.89 5.31
C LYS A 391 -26.67 25.51 5.15
N GLU A 392 -27.92 25.34 5.55
CA GLU A 392 -28.58 24.04 5.44
C GLU A 392 -28.84 23.68 3.97
N LYS A 393 -29.29 24.65 3.17
CA LYS A 393 -29.44 24.50 1.72
C LYS A 393 -28.12 24.17 1.04
N LEU A 394 -27.04 24.88 1.40
CA LEU A 394 -25.70 24.60 0.90
C LEU A 394 -25.29 23.15 1.21
N LEU A 395 -25.48 22.69 2.44
CA LEU A 395 -25.15 21.33 2.85
C LEU A 395 -26.01 20.27 2.14
N ARG A 396 -27.30 20.52 1.92
CA ARG A 396 -28.17 19.59 1.17
C ARG A 396 -27.72 19.45 -0.27
N VAL A 397 -27.44 20.54 -0.97
CA VAL A 397 -26.96 20.52 -2.36
C VAL A 397 -25.54 19.95 -2.44
N PHE A 398 -24.69 20.20 -1.45
CA PHE A 398 -23.35 19.61 -1.41
C PHE A 398 -23.42 18.08 -1.19
N LYS A 399 -24.33 17.60 -0.36
CA LYS A 399 -24.53 16.15 -0.09
C LYS A 399 -24.94 15.35 -1.33
N SER A 400 -25.57 15.99 -2.33
CA SER A 400 -25.89 15.34 -3.61
C SER A 400 -24.70 15.26 -4.57
N SER A 401 -23.53 15.80 -4.21
CA SER A 401 -22.33 15.77 -5.04
C SER A 401 -21.43 14.57 -4.74
N GLY A 402 -20.46 14.34 -5.61
CA GLY A 402 -19.40 13.34 -5.45
C GLY A 402 -18.28 13.74 -4.47
N GLN A 403 -18.21 14.99 -4.03
CA GLN A 403 -17.22 15.43 -3.00
C GLN A 403 -17.69 15.11 -1.57
N TYR A 404 -18.94 14.70 -1.39
CA TYR A 404 -19.46 14.30 -0.09
C TYR A 404 -19.04 12.87 0.25
N CYS A 405 -18.46 12.65 1.43
CA CYS A 405 -18.05 11.33 1.92
C CYS A 405 -18.85 11.03 3.18
N LYS A 406 -19.59 9.90 3.18
CA LYS A 406 -20.44 9.52 4.32
C LYS A 406 -19.64 9.19 5.59
N ASN A 407 -18.37 8.82 5.43
CA ASN A 407 -17.49 8.44 6.53
C ASN A 407 -16.85 9.65 7.22
N LYS A 408 -16.92 10.86 6.64
CA LYS A 408 -16.44 12.07 7.30
C LYS A 408 -17.50 12.61 8.28
N PRO A 409 -17.10 13.12 9.46
CA PRO A 409 -18.02 13.70 10.43
C PRO A 409 -18.87 14.82 9.80
N ILE A 410 -20.10 15.01 10.28
CA ILE A 410 -20.99 16.05 9.75
C ILE A 410 -20.41 17.44 10.07
N GLU A 411 -19.79 17.60 11.23
CA GLU A 411 -19.15 18.81 11.74
C GLU A 411 -18.05 19.31 10.79
N TYR A 412 -17.36 18.40 10.11
CA TYR A 412 -16.36 18.74 9.09
C TYR A 412 -16.99 19.52 7.93
N TYR A 413 -18.11 19.02 7.40
CA TYR A 413 -18.82 19.70 6.31
C TYR A 413 -19.51 20.98 6.77
N GLU A 414 -20.01 21.00 8.00
CA GLU A 414 -20.59 22.21 8.58
C GLU A 414 -19.57 23.34 8.70
N LYS A 415 -18.34 23.02 9.12
CA LYS A 415 -17.26 24.00 9.17
C LYS A 415 -16.92 24.53 7.78
N LEU A 416 -16.70 23.64 6.80
CA LEU A 416 -16.42 24.05 5.42
C LEU A 416 -17.53 24.91 4.81
N ALA A 417 -18.79 24.59 5.11
CA ALA A 417 -19.92 25.36 4.62
C ALA A 417 -19.96 26.77 5.23
N SER A 418 -19.68 26.90 6.53
CA SER A 418 -19.55 28.20 7.20
C SER A 418 -18.41 29.04 6.60
N ASP A 419 -17.22 28.45 6.46
CA ASP A 419 -16.05 29.13 5.91
C ASP A 419 -16.28 29.56 4.45
N ALA A 420 -16.97 28.73 3.66
CA ALA A 420 -17.31 29.05 2.28
C ALA A 420 -18.31 30.22 2.21
N LEU A 421 -19.38 30.19 3.00
CA LEU A 421 -20.37 31.27 3.06
C LEU A 421 -19.76 32.60 3.50
N GLU A 422 -18.93 32.59 4.54
CA GLU A 422 -18.22 33.78 5.02
C GLU A 422 -17.37 34.39 3.90
N LYS A 423 -16.53 33.56 3.26
CA LYS A 423 -15.68 33.99 2.16
C LYS A 423 -16.47 34.54 0.97
N ILE A 424 -17.60 33.91 0.61
CA ILE A 424 -18.48 34.42 -0.46
C ILE A 424 -19.15 35.73 -0.05
N SER A 425 -19.60 35.86 1.20
CA SER A 425 -20.20 37.09 1.73
C SER A 425 -19.23 38.26 1.67
N GLU A 426 -17.95 38.04 2.02
CA GLU A 426 -16.90 39.03 1.89
C GLU A 426 -16.68 39.46 0.43
N ILE A 427 -16.59 38.52 -0.51
CA ILE A 427 -16.36 38.85 -1.92
C ILE A 427 -17.59 39.56 -2.52
N LYS A 428 -18.81 39.16 -2.14
CA LYS A 428 -20.07 39.80 -2.57
C LYS A 428 -20.15 41.29 -2.23
N LYS A 429 -19.43 41.76 -1.21
CA LYS A 429 -19.32 43.20 -0.89
C LYS A 429 -18.60 44.00 -1.97
N THR A 430 -17.79 43.34 -2.80
CA THR A 430 -16.90 43.97 -3.77
C THR A 430 -17.26 43.70 -5.23
N ILE A 431 -17.85 42.55 -5.55
CA ILE A 431 -18.07 42.11 -6.94
C ILE A 431 -19.43 41.36 -7.04
N PRO A 432 -20.21 41.54 -8.13
CA PRO A 432 -21.46 40.80 -8.35
C PRO A 432 -21.27 39.27 -8.36
N THR A 433 -22.24 38.52 -7.86
CA THR A 433 -22.20 37.04 -7.71
C THR A 433 -21.71 36.29 -8.94
N LYS A 434 -22.12 36.69 -10.15
CA LYS A 434 -21.70 36.02 -11.40
C LYS A 434 -20.21 36.20 -11.70
N GLU A 435 -19.60 37.28 -11.23
CA GLU A 435 -18.19 37.58 -11.43
C GLU A 435 -17.30 36.99 -10.33
N ILE A 436 -17.86 36.67 -9.14
CA ILE A 436 -17.14 35.99 -8.05
C ILE A 436 -16.56 34.66 -8.53
N ILE A 437 -17.32 33.90 -9.30
CA ILE A 437 -16.90 32.63 -9.91
C ILE A 437 -15.62 32.80 -10.73
N HIS A 438 -15.39 33.97 -11.33
CA HIS A 438 -14.20 34.22 -12.12
C HIS A 438 -12.92 34.35 -11.27
N THR A 439 -13.05 34.64 -9.97
CA THR A 439 -11.94 34.84 -9.03
C THR A 439 -11.33 33.52 -8.53
N PHE A 440 -12.09 32.43 -8.47
CA PHE A 440 -11.63 31.16 -7.88
C PHE A 440 -10.46 30.49 -8.62
N ASN A 441 -10.25 30.81 -9.90
CA ASN A 441 -9.13 30.26 -10.68
C ASN A 441 -7.90 31.20 -10.75
N ARG A 442 -8.00 32.46 -10.30
CA ARG A 442 -6.90 33.46 -10.44
C ARG A 442 -5.97 33.51 -9.23
N ASN A 443 -6.42 33.11 -8.05
CA ASN A 443 -5.67 33.34 -6.80
C ASN A 443 -4.78 32.19 -6.32
N ASN A 444 -4.65 31.08 -7.06
CA ASN A 444 -3.89 29.91 -6.58
C ASN A 444 -2.54 29.69 -7.30
N ASN A 445 -2.20 30.48 -8.32
CA ASN A 445 -0.87 30.44 -8.96
C ASN A 445 0.17 31.39 -8.33
N SER A 446 -0.18 32.14 -7.27
CA SER A 446 0.72 33.15 -6.67
C SER A 446 1.50 32.70 -5.44
N ASN A 447 1.37 31.45 -4.97
CA ASN A 447 2.12 30.96 -3.78
C ASN A 447 3.18 29.88 -4.06
N HIS A 448 3.67 29.79 -5.31
CA HIS A 448 4.83 28.94 -5.63
C HIS A 448 6.12 29.70 -5.99
N ASN A 449 6.18 30.99 -5.71
CA ASN A 449 7.42 31.77 -5.75
C ASN A 449 7.51 32.71 -4.55
N SER A 450 7.74 32.16 -3.36
CA SER A 450 8.49 32.87 -2.31
C SER A 450 8.93 31.94 -1.18
N LYS A 451 10.24 31.67 -1.20
CA LYS A 451 11.12 31.07 -0.19
C LYS A 451 11.13 29.55 -0.05
#